data_AF-A0A0Q3TAZ5-F1
#
_entry.id   AF-A0A0Q3TAZ5-F1
#
_cell.length_a   1.000
_cell.length_b   1.000
_cell.length_c   1.000
_cell.angle_alpha   90.00
_cell.angle_beta   90.00
_cell.angle_gamma   90.00
#
_symmetry.space_group_name_H-M   'P 1'
#
loop_
_entity.id
_entity.type
_entity.pdbx_description
1 polymer ?
#
loop_
_entity_poly.entity_id
_entity_poly.type
_entity_poly.pdbx_seq_one_letter_code
_entity_poly.pdbx_strand_id
1 'polypeptide(L)'
;MELVFDFIGAFIITWAIYNIFQIILMRFLDPKTLRYVSFIGSSILILIVTSFTMGIVAGFIIYLPALFIWLVFDLIKINKKENNRTKSKTA
;
A
#
# COMPACT_ATOMS: atom_id res chain seq x y z
N MET A 1 6.53 -24.06 -8.28
CA MET A 1 7.09 -23.55 -7.01
C MET A 1 7.59 -22.12 -7.18
N GLU A 2 8.31 -21.79 -8.26
CA GLU A 2 8.81 -20.42 -8.54
C GLU A 2 7.74 -19.32 -8.46
N LEU A 3 6.60 -19.50 -9.12
CA LEU A 3 5.50 -18.52 -9.08
C LEU A 3 5.04 -18.15 -7.66
N VAL A 4 5.01 -19.11 -6.73
CA VAL A 4 4.58 -18.85 -5.35
C VAL A 4 5.63 -18.01 -4.61
N PHE A 5 6.92 -18.27 -4.85
CA PHE A 5 8.01 -17.46 -4.30
C PHE A 5 8.02 -16.05 -4.90
N ASP A 6 7.72 -15.91 -6.20
CA ASP A 6 7.62 -14.61 -6.86
C ASP A 6 6.46 -13.77 -6.29
N PHE A 7 5.30 -14.40 -6.04
CA PHE A 7 4.17 -13.73 -5.41
C PHE A 7 4.47 -13.31 -3.97
N ILE A 8 5.11 -14.16 -3.18
CA ILE A 8 5.51 -13.83 -1.81
C ILE A 8 6.53 -12.68 -1.81
N GLY A 9 7.52 -12.74 -2.71
CA GLY A 9 8.51 -11.69 -2.89
C GLY A 9 7.86 -10.36 -3.27
N ALA A 10 6.95 -10.36 -4.25
CA ALA A 10 6.19 -9.19 -4.64
C ALA A 10 5.35 -8.62 -3.48
N PHE A 11 4.75 -9.48 -2.67
CA PHE A 11 3.96 -9.09 -1.51
C PHE A 11 4.81 -8.40 -0.43
N ILE A 12 6.01 -8.92 -0.16
CA ILE A 12 6.95 -8.34 0.80
C ILE A 12 7.52 -7.02 0.29
N ILE A 13 7.91 -6.95 -0.99
CA ILE A 13 8.47 -5.75 -1.61
C ILE A 13 7.43 -4.62 -1.62
N THR A 14 6.19 -4.92 -2.03
CA THR A 14 5.09 -3.94 -2.04
C THR A 14 4.77 -3.45 -0.64
N TRP A 15 4.77 -4.34 0.35
CA TRP A 15 4.61 -3.95 1.75
C TRP A 15 5.71 -3.00 2.22
N ALA A 16 6.98 -3.33 1.96
CA ALA A 16 8.11 -2.52 2.38
C ALA A 16 8.05 -1.11 1.76
N ILE A 17 7.85 -1.01 0.44
CA ILE A 17 7.76 0.26 -0.27
C ILE A 17 6.58 1.09 0.25
N TYR A 18 5.40 0.47 0.39
CA TYR A 18 4.20 1.16 0.86
C TYR A 18 4.36 1.73 2.28
N ASN A 19 4.96 0.97 3.20
CA ASN A 19 5.23 1.45 4.56
C ASN A 19 6.28 2.56 4.58
N ILE A 20 7.34 2.48 3.77
CA ILE A 20 8.34 3.53 3.66
C ILE A 20 7.67 4.85 3.22
N PHE A 21 6.82 4.79 2.18
CA PHE A 21 6.06 5.97 1.74
C PHE A 21 5.19 6.54 2.85
N GLN A 22 4.52 5.71 3.63
CA GLN A 22 3.73 6.19 4.77
C GLN A 22 4.58 6.86 5.84
N ILE A 23 5.72 6.29 6.21
CA ILE A 23 6.62 6.86 7.23
C ILE A 23 7.15 8.22 6.78
N ILE A 24 7.51 8.36 5.50
CA ILE A 24 8.00 9.63 4.95
C ILE A 24 6.88 10.68 4.95
N LEU A 25 5.69 10.29 4.48
CA LEU A 25 4.58 11.23 4.26
C LEU A 25 3.75 11.52 5.52
N MET A 26 3.86 10.71 6.59
CA MET A 26 3.02 10.86 7.79
C MET A 26 3.19 12.22 8.49
N ARG A 27 4.33 12.88 8.27
CA ARG A 27 4.63 14.20 8.83
C ARG A 27 4.00 15.35 8.05
N PHE A 28 3.52 15.08 6.83
CA PHE A 28 3.08 16.10 5.88
C PHE A 28 1.59 15.99 5.53
N LEU A 29 0.96 14.82 5.74
CA LEU A 29 -0.39 14.55 5.25
C LEU A 29 -1.33 14.03 6.34
N ASP A 30 -2.61 14.38 6.20
CA ASP A 30 -3.70 13.84 7.01
C ASP A 30 -3.84 12.32 6.81
N PRO A 31 -4.31 11.56 7.82
CA PRO A 31 -4.32 10.09 7.80
C PRO A 31 -5.05 9.44 6.62
N LYS A 32 -6.11 10.11 6.09
CA LYS A 32 -6.85 9.63 4.91
C LYS A 32 -6.03 9.91 3.64
N THR A 33 -5.61 11.15 3.45
CA THR A 33 -4.79 11.60 2.30
C THR A 33 -3.47 10.85 2.20
N LEU A 34 -2.79 10.66 3.34
CA LEU A 34 -1.54 9.93 3.48
C LEU A 34 -1.57 8.60 2.73
N ARG A 35 -2.63 7.82 2.92
CA ARG A 35 -2.71 6.45 2.38
C ARG A 35 -2.97 6.41 0.88
N TYR A 36 -3.81 7.30 0.37
CA TYR A 36 -4.01 7.43 -1.07
C TYR A 36 -2.72 7.88 -1.75
N VAL A 37 -2.02 8.87 -1.20
CA VAL A 37 -0.76 9.35 -1.74
C VAL A 37 0.33 8.29 -1.61
N SER A 38 0.40 7.55 -0.49
CA SER A 38 1.32 6.42 -0.35
C SER A 38 1.01 5.33 -1.37
N PHE A 39 -0.26 5.00 -1.64
CA PHE A 39 -0.61 4.02 -2.66
C PHE A 39 -0.20 4.46 -4.05
N ILE A 40 -0.53 5.70 -4.44
CA ILE A 40 -0.20 6.25 -5.76
C ILE A 40 1.32 6.35 -5.92
N GLY A 41 2.03 6.91 -4.94
CA GLY A 41 3.48 7.06 -4.96
C GLY A 41 4.21 5.72 -5.03
N SER A 42 3.78 4.74 -4.23
CA SER A 42 4.33 3.37 -4.27
C SER A 42 4.06 2.70 -5.61
N SER A 43 2.84 2.87 -6.15
CA SER A 43 2.47 2.29 -7.45
C SER A 43 3.32 2.85 -8.57
N ILE A 44 3.50 4.17 -8.62
CA ILE A 44 4.35 4.82 -9.63
C ILE A 44 5.78 4.31 -9.52
N LEU A 45 6.35 4.27 -8.31
CA LEU A 45 7.72 3.81 -8.11
C LEU A 45 7.91 2.36 -8.58
N ILE A 46 7.01 1.46 -8.18
CA ILE A 46 7.08 0.04 -8.56
C ILE A 46 6.90 -0.14 -10.06
N LEU A 47 5.97 0.58 -10.69
CA LEU A 47 5.77 0.52 -12.14
C LEU A 47 6.98 1.05 -12.91
N ILE A 48 7.62 2.12 -12.43
CA ILE A 48 8.87 2.62 -13.02
C ILE A 48 9.96 1.57 -12.92
N VAL A 49 10.20 1.01 -11.73
CA VAL A 49 11.26 -0.01 -11.54
C VAL A 49 10.98 -1.25 -12.39
N THR A 50 9.76 -1.74 -12.39
CA THR A 50 9.37 -2.94 -13.17
C THR A 50 9.37 -2.69 -14.67
N SER A 51 9.21 -1.45 -15.13
CA SER A 51 9.35 -1.10 -16.55
C SER A 51 10.74 -1.44 -17.10
N PHE A 52 11.79 -1.31 -16.27
CA PHE A 52 13.18 -1.60 -16.66
C PHE A 52 13.55 -3.08 -16.55
N THR A 53 12.83 -3.87 -15.76
CA THR A 53 13.20 -5.28 -15.50
C THR A 53 12.34 -6.29 -16.27
N MET A 54 11.03 -6.05 -16.38
CA MET A 54 10.07 -7.04 -16.88
C MET A 54 8.90 -6.44 -17.68
N GLY A 55 8.84 -5.11 -17.78
CA GLY A 55 7.80 -4.37 -18.49
C GLY A 55 6.65 -3.92 -17.59
N ILE A 56 6.05 -2.78 -17.95
CA ILE A 56 5.02 -2.09 -17.15
C ILE A 56 3.78 -2.98 -16.94
N VAL A 57 3.35 -3.72 -17.96
CA VAL A 57 2.13 -4.53 -17.91
C VAL A 57 2.28 -5.70 -16.93
N ALA A 58 3.42 -6.40 -16.96
CA ALA A 58 3.71 -7.47 -16.00
C ALA A 58 3.81 -6.91 -14.58
N GLY A 59 4.45 -5.73 -14.41
CA GLY A 59 4.55 -5.02 -13.13
C GLY A 59 3.18 -4.69 -12.53
N PHE A 60 2.29 -4.19 -13.38
CA PHE A 60 0.93 -3.88 -12.98
C PHE A 60 0.17 -5.13 -12.51
N ILE A 61 0.26 -6.24 -13.25
CA ILE A 61 -0.48 -7.47 -12.91
C ILE A 61 0.02 -8.10 -11.61
N ILE A 62 1.34 -8.10 -11.38
CA ILE A 62 1.94 -8.80 -10.22
C ILE A 62 1.88 -7.95 -8.95
N TYR A 63 2.26 -6.66 -9.02
CA TYR A 63 2.52 -5.86 -7.83
C TYR A 63 1.34 -4.97 -7.42
N LEU A 64 0.51 -4.51 -8.38
CA LEU A 64 -0.57 -3.58 -8.08
C LEU A 64 -1.70 -4.20 -7.24
N PRO A 65 -2.13 -5.46 -7.45
CA PRO A 65 -3.10 -6.12 -6.59
C PRO A 65 -2.61 -6.22 -5.13
N ALA A 66 -1.33 -6.51 -4.92
CA ALA A 66 -0.75 -6.56 -3.58
C ALA A 66 -0.77 -5.18 -2.89
N LEU A 67 -0.39 -4.11 -3.59
CA LEU A 67 -0.53 -2.74 -3.08
C LEU A 67 -1.98 -2.38 -2.74
N PHE A 68 -2.92 -2.82 -3.57
CA PHE A 68 -4.34 -2.55 -3.35
C PHE A 68 -4.85 -3.25 -2.09
N ILE A 69 -4.44 -4.49 -1.84
CA ILE A 69 -4.75 -5.22 -0.59
C ILE A 69 -4.25 -4.42 0.62
N TRP A 70 -3.03 -3.90 0.57
CA TRP A 70 -2.47 -3.08 1.65
C TRP A 70 -3.28 -1.80 1.89
N LEU A 71 -3.67 -1.09 0.82
CA LEU A 71 -4.52 0.09 0.91
C LEU A 71 -5.86 -0.22 1.60
N VAL A 72 -6.55 -1.30 1.17
CA VAL A 72 -7.84 -1.71 1.75
C VAL A 72 -7.69 -2.08 3.21
N PHE A 73 -6.68 -2.88 3.56
CA PHE A 73 -6.42 -3.29 4.93
C PHE A 73 -6.22 -2.09 5.86
N ASP A 74 -5.49 -1.10 5.36
CA ASP A 74 -5.29 0.14 6.08
C ASP A 74 -6.60 0.90 6.25
N LEU A 75 -7.36 1.14 5.18
CA LEU A 75 -8.63 1.86 5.22
C LEU A 75 -9.58 1.26 6.27
N ILE A 76 -9.70 -0.08 6.30
CA ILE A 76 -10.48 -0.80 7.31
C ILE A 76 -9.96 -0.49 8.73
N LYS A 77 -8.63 -0.49 8.94
CA LYS A 77 -8.01 -0.19 10.23
C LYS A 77 -8.30 1.23 10.72
N ILE A 78 -8.34 2.25 9.85
CA ILE A 78 -8.76 3.60 10.24
C ILE A 78 -10.24 3.63 10.57
N ASN A 79 -11.09 3.05 9.74
CA ASN A 79 -12.53 3.11 9.95
C ASN A 79 -12.92 2.46 11.29
N LYS A 80 -12.26 1.35 11.65
CA LYS A 80 -12.40 0.71 12.97
C LYS A 80 -11.92 1.62 14.11
N LYS A 81 -10.81 2.33 13.93
CA LYS A 81 -10.24 3.25 14.94
C LYS A 81 -11.10 4.50 15.13
N GLU A 82 -11.72 5.00 14.06
CA GLU A 82 -12.63 6.15 14.07
C GLU A 82 -13.94 5.79 14.80
N ASN A 83 -14.55 4.65 14.46
CA ASN A 83 -15.79 4.16 15.09
C ASN A 83 -15.64 3.91 16.61
N ASN A 84 -14.51 3.36 17.05
CA ASN A 84 -14.25 3.15 18.48
C ASN A 84 -14.07 4.47 19.26
N ARG A 85 -13.53 5.52 18.64
CA ARG A 85 -13.42 6.85 19.26
C ARG A 85 -14.79 7.51 19.42
N THR A 86 -15.72 7.29 18.48
CA THR A 86 -17.08 7.83 18.56
C THR A 86 -17.87 7.16 19.69
N LYS A 87 -17.80 5.83 19.81
CA LYS A 87 -18.47 5.08 20.89
C LYS A 87 -17.99 5.46 22.30
N SER A 88 -16.69 5.75 22.45
CA SER A 88 -16.10 6.19 23.73
C SER A 88 -16.49 7.62 24.14
N LYS A 89 -16.98 8.45 23.22
CA LYS A 89 -17.44 9.83 23.53
C LYS A 89 -18.92 9.91 23.89
N THR A 90 -19.67 8.85 23.62
CA THR A 90 -21.12 8.73 23.89
C THR A 90 -21.45 7.83 25.09
N ALA A 91 -20.43 7.22 25.71
CA ALA A 91 -20.55 6.47 26.95
C ALA A 91 -20.01 7.32 28.11
#